data_AF-A0A966QR45-F1
#
_entry.id   AF-A0A966QR45-F1
#
_cell.length_a   1.000
_cell.length_b   1.000
_cell.length_c   1.000
_cell.angle_alpha   90.00
_cell.angle_beta   90.00
_cell.angle_gamma   90.00
#
_symmetry.space_group_name_H-M   'P 1'
#
loop_
_entity.id
_entity.type
_entity.pdbx_description
1 polymer ?
#
loop_
_entity_poly.entity_id
_entity_poly.type
_entity_poly.pdbx_seq_one_letter_code
_entity_poly.pdbx_strand_id
1 'polypeptide(L)'
;MGFKISEASSYRWPVAGEVAGVRFSFKADFAFLPQERIDYLTVASARRQALLERGEDDADLQGVTARAIAAEVLVGWDDVTDDNDEPVPFTAAAADRFLQIQGVAAAVVQAWGESLQGAKRGNSKAPRGIG
;
A
#
# COMPACT_ATOMS: atom_id res chain seq x y z
N MET A 1 21.26 -11.22 -19.66
CA MET A 1 20.45 -10.00 -19.50
C MET A 1 21.12 -9.16 -18.42
N GLY A 2 21.40 -7.89 -18.68
CA GLY A 2 22.03 -7.00 -17.70
C GLY A 2 20.98 -6.21 -16.93
N PHE A 3 21.05 -6.22 -15.60
CA PHE A 3 20.30 -5.28 -14.78
C PHE A 3 20.93 -3.89 -14.93
N LYS A 4 20.12 -2.89 -15.32
CA LYS A 4 20.51 -1.49 -15.17
C LYS A 4 20.09 -1.04 -13.77
N ILE A 5 21.03 -0.52 -13.00
CA ILE A 5 20.71 0.27 -11.81
C ILE A 5 19.99 1.52 -12.34
N SER A 6 18.68 1.59 -12.12
CA SER A 6 17.84 2.72 -12.49
C SER A 6 17.57 3.54 -11.23
N GLU A 7 17.69 4.86 -11.31
CA GLU A 7 17.42 5.81 -10.23
C GLU A 7 15.92 6.00 -9.94
N ALA A 8 15.03 5.15 -10.48
CA ALA A 8 13.62 5.22 -10.14
C ALA A 8 13.46 5.11 -8.61
N SER A 9 12.89 6.15 -7.99
CA SER A 9 12.68 6.24 -6.55
C SER A 9 11.34 5.63 -6.12
N SER A 10 10.46 5.37 -7.09
CA SER A 10 9.16 4.73 -6.88
C SER A 10 8.69 3.93 -8.10
N TYR A 11 7.67 3.11 -7.90
CA TYR A 11 6.98 2.35 -8.94
C TYR A 11 5.47 2.37 -8.70
N ARG A 12 4.69 2.25 -9.78
CA ARG A 12 3.24 2.35 -9.72
C ARG A 12 2.56 1.00 -9.63
N TRP A 13 1.53 0.89 -8.79
CA TRP A 13 0.74 -0.33 -8.62
C TRP A 13 -0.74 -0.02 -8.31
N PRO A 14 -1.69 -0.79 -8.85
CA PRO A 14 -3.11 -0.58 -8.53
C PRO A 14 -3.41 -1.03 -7.09
N VAL A 15 -4.16 -0.21 -6.38
CA VAL A 15 -4.75 -0.55 -5.08
C VAL A 15 -6.25 -0.67 -5.27
N ALA A 16 -6.84 -1.74 -4.74
CA ALA A 16 -8.27 -1.93 -4.70
C ALA A 16 -8.67 -2.52 -3.35
N GLY A 17 -9.84 -2.15 -2.85
CA GLY A 17 -10.36 -2.65 -1.59
C GLY A 17 -11.88 -2.54 -1.52
N GLU A 18 -12.43 -3.22 -0.52
CA GLU A 18 -13.85 -3.16 -0.20
C GLU A 18 -14.00 -3.05 1.32
N VAL A 19 -14.76 -2.06 1.78
CA VAL A 19 -14.99 -1.81 3.21
C VAL A 19 -16.46 -1.54 3.42
N ALA A 20 -17.09 -2.35 4.28
CA ALA A 20 -18.53 -2.28 4.56
C ALA A 20 -19.41 -2.26 3.28
N GLY A 21 -18.99 -2.98 2.23
CA GLY A 21 -19.68 -3.05 0.94
C GLY A 21 -19.37 -1.90 -0.04
N VAL A 22 -18.58 -0.90 0.38
CA VAL A 22 -18.11 0.19 -0.50
C VAL A 22 -16.78 -0.22 -1.13
N ARG A 23 -16.75 -0.27 -2.46
CA ARG A 23 -15.53 -0.56 -3.24
C ARG A 23 -14.80 0.72 -3.57
N PHE A 24 -13.47 0.66 -3.54
CA PHE A 24 -12.61 1.74 -4.00
C PHE A 24 -11.42 1.18 -4.77
N SER A 25 -10.85 2.02 -5.63
CA SER A 25 -9.59 1.73 -6.31
C SER A 25 -8.86 3.02 -6.68
N PHE A 26 -7.54 2.98 -6.63
CA PHE A 26 -6.67 4.09 -7.04
C PHE A 26 -5.32 3.53 -7.49
N LYS A 27 -4.48 4.36 -8.11
CA LYS A 27 -3.10 3.97 -8.42
C LYS A 27 -2.19 4.53 -7.34
N ALA A 28 -1.40 3.68 -6.70
CA ALA A 28 -0.39 4.11 -5.74
C ALA A 28 0.99 4.18 -6.40
N ASP A 29 1.77 5.18 -6.02
CA ASP A 29 3.22 5.19 -6.25
C ASP A 29 3.89 4.71 -4.96
N PHE A 30 4.56 3.56 -5.05
CA PHE A 30 5.27 2.92 -3.94
C PHE A 30 6.76 3.22 -3.99
N ALA A 31 7.35 3.55 -2.84
CA ALA A 31 8.78 3.74 -2.71
C ALA A 31 9.56 2.45 -2.99
N PHE A 32 10.71 2.58 -3.66
CA PHE A 32 11.72 1.52 -3.61
C PHE A 32 12.42 1.56 -2.26
N LEU A 33 12.15 0.56 -1.43
CA LEU A 33 12.81 0.38 -0.13
C LEU A 33 14.04 -0.54 -0.27
N PRO A 34 15.09 -0.34 0.56
CA PRO A 34 16.16 -1.31 0.69
C PRO A 34 15.62 -2.69 1.09
N GLN A 35 16.24 -3.77 0.59
CA GLN A 35 15.80 -5.15 0.87
C GLN A 35 15.71 -5.45 2.37
N GLU A 36 16.69 -4.97 3.16
CA GLU A 36 16.68 -5.11 4.62
C GLU A 36 15.42 -4.51 5.26
N ARG A 37 14.95 -3.38 4.75
CA ARG A 37 13.74 -2.73 5.26
C ARG A 37 12.49 -3.52 4.88
N ILE A 38 12.43 -4.03 3.65
CA ILE A 38 11.34 -4.91 3.20
C ILE A 38 11.25 -6.15 4.09
N ASP A 39 12.39 -6.79 4.36
CA ASP A 39 12.47 -7.98 5.21
C ASP A 39 11.99 -7.68 6.63
N TYR A 40 12.45 -6.56 7.22
CA TYR A 40 11.98 -6.10 8.53
C TYR A 40 10.46 -5.89 8.56
N LEU A 41 9.90 -5.10 7.63
CA LEU A 41 8.47 -4.79 7.62
C LEU A 41 7.61 -6.04 7.43
N THR A 42 8.05 -6.98 6.59
CA THR A 42 7.34 -8.25 6.32
C THR A 42 7.34 -9.15 7.56
N VAL A 43 8.50 -9.36 8.17
CA VAL A 43 8.62 -10.23 9.35
C VAL A 43 7.94 -9.61 10.57
N ALA A 44 8.16 -8.32 10.81
CA ALA A 44 7.61 -7.62 11.96
C ALA A 44 6.08 -7.53 11.91
N SER A 45 5.50 -7.27 10.73
CA SER A 45 4.04 -7.25 10.54
C SER A 45 3.42 -8.63 10.75
N ALA A 46 4.01 -9.68 10.20
CA ALA A 46 3.54 -11.06 10.39
C ALA A 46 3.63 -11.50 11.86
N ARG A 47 4.75 -11.18 12.54
CA ARG A 47 4.93 -11.45 13.97
C ARG A 47 3.89 -10.72 14.80
N ARG A 48 3.66 -9.43 14.54
CA ARG A 48 2.65 -8.66 15.27
C ARG A 48 1.25 -9.26 15.10
N GLN A 49 0.88 -9.59 13.87
CA GLN A 49 -0.43 -10.18 13.60
C GLN A 49 -0.64 -11.48 14.40
N ALA A 50 0.38 -12.35 14.45
CA ALA A 50 0.33 -13.59 15.21
C ALA A 50 0.21 -13.37 16.73
N LEU A 51 0.81 -12.30 17.29
CA LEU A 51 0.66 -11.94 18.70
C LEU A 51 -0.75 -11.44 19.00
N LEU A 52 -1.28 -10.54 18.16
CA LEU A 52 -2.64 -9.99 18.31
C LEU A 52 -3.70 -11.11 18.29
N GLU A 53 -3.54 -12.11 17.43
CA GLU A 53 -4.43 -13.28 17.36
C GLU A 53 -4.44 -14.12 18.65
N ARG A 54 -3.35 -14.07 19.42
CA ARG A 54 -3.22 -14.75 20.72
C ARG A 54 -3.62 -13.85 21.89
N GLY A 55 -3.99 -12.59 21.63
CA GLY A 55 -4.24 -11.59 22.67
C GLY A 55 -2.96 -11.14 23.38
N GLU A 56 -1.81 -11.35 22.76
CA GLU A 56 -0.49 -10.90 23.25
C GLU A 56 -0.13 -9.56 22.59
N ASP A 57 0.67 -8.75 23.29
CA ASP A 57 1.23 -7.51 22.76
C ASP A 57 2.74 -7.48 22.97
N ASP A 58 3.43 -6.81 22.07
CA ASP A 58 4.88 -6.65 22.09
C ASP A 58 5.20 -5.16 21.87
N ALA A 59 5.74 -4.53 22.91
CA ALA A 59 6.05 -3.10 22.91
C ALA A 59 6.98 -2.70 21.75
N ASP A 60 7.90 -3.59 21.36
CA ASP A 60 8.84 -3.33 20.26
C ASP A 60 8.15 -3.31 18.89
N LEU A 61 6.97 -3.95 18.79
CA LEU A 61 6.18 -4.03 17.57
C LEU A 61 5.00 -3.05 17.56
N GLN A 62 4.75 -2.29 18.63
CA GLN A 62 3.63 -1.36 18.71
C GLN A 62 3.62 -0.30 17.59
N GLY A 63 4.78 0.07 17.05
CA GLY A 63 4.90 0.96 15.89
C GLY A 63 4.61 0.30 14.54
N VAL A 64 4.64 -1.04 14.45
CA VAL A 64 4.46 -1.80 13.21
C VAL A 64 2.97 -1.99 12.95
N THR A 65 2.31 -0.93 12.52
CA THR A 65 0.87 -0.93 12.18
C THR A 65 0.69 -0.84 10.66
N ALA A 66 -0.47 -1.28 10.15
CA ALA A 66 -0.79 -1.10 8.74
C ALA A 66 -0.68 0.37 8.30
N ARG A 67 -1.08 1.32 9.16
CA ARG A 67 -0.95 2.76 8.90
C ARG A 67 0.51 3.21 8.82
N ALA A 68 1.36 2.76 9.75
CA ALA A 68 2.78 3.12 9.75
C ALA A 68 3.51 2.58 8.51
N ILE A 69 3.23 1.32 8.15
CA ILE A 69 3.78 0.70 6.94
C ILE A 69 3.28 1.45 5.69
N ALA A 70 1.97 1.69 5.60
CA ALA A 70 1.37 2.43 4.48
C ALA A 70 1.98 3.83 4.32
N ALA A 71 2.18 4.56 5.42
CA ALA A 71 2.79 5.89 5.40
C ALA A 71 4.27 5.88 4.96
N GLU A 72 4.97 4.77 5.17
CA GLU A 72 6.35 4.60 4.73
C GLU A 72 6.45 4.23 3.24
N VAL A 73 5.56 3.36 2.75
CA VAL A 73 5.65 2.83 1.38
C VAL A 73 4.97 3.73 0.36
N LEU A 74 3.92 4.47 0.74
CA LEU A 74 3.12 5.29 -0.17
C LEU A 74 3.73 6.68 -0.35
N VAL A 75 4.20 6.99 -1.56
CA VAL A 75 4.85 8.28 -1.88
C VAL A 75 4.11 9.11 -2.93
N GLY A 76 2.99 8.59 -3.44
CA GLY A 76 2.14 9.27 -4.41
C GLY A 76 0.87 8.46 -4.70
N TRP A 77 -0.10 9.10 -5.34
CA TRP A 77 -1.28 8.43 -5.89
C TRP A 77 -1.84 9.17 -7.10
N ASP A 78 -2.65 8.47 -7.87
CA ASP A 78 -3.60 9.02 -8.85
C ASP A 78 -5.00 8.44 -8.60
N ASP A 79 -6.02 9.08 -9.15
CA ASP A 79 -7.43 8.66 -9.08
C ASP A 79 -8.04 8.71 -7.65
N VAL A 80 -7.52 9.60 -6.79
CA VAL A 80 -8.12 9.94 -5.49
C VAL A 80 -8.83 11.28 -5.62
N THR A 81 -10.13 11.30 -5.30
CA THR A 81 -10.98 12.51 -5.34
C THR A 81 -11.65 12.77 -3.99
N ASP A 82 -12.13 13.99 -3.80
CA ASP A 82 -12.97 14.36 -2.66
C ASP A 82 -14.46 14.11 -2.94
N ASP A 83 -15.33 14.56 -2.02
CA ASP A 83 -16.78 14.40 -2.12
C ASP A 83 -17.42 15.17 -3.30
N ASN A 84 -16.67 16.07 -3.96
CA ASN A 84 -17.10 16.84 -5.13
C ASN A 84 -16.47 16.31 -6.44
N ASP A 85 -15.87 15.12 -6.41
CA ASP A 85 -15.10 14.54 -7.52
C ASP A 85 -13.87 15.39 -7.91
N GLU A 86 -13.38 16.27 -7.02
CA GLU A 86 -12.17 17.06 -7.28
C GLU A 86 -10.91 16.24 -6.95
N PRO A 87 -9.88 16.23 -7.81
CA PRO A 87 -8.64 15.52 -7.54
C PRO A 87 -7.97 15.99 -6.25
N VAL A 88 -7.65 15.06 -5.37
CA VAL A 88 -6.90 15.34 -4.13
C VAL A 88 -5.41 15.13 -4.41
N PRO A 89 -4.58 16.18 -4.44
CA PRO A 89 -3.15 16.02 -4.66
C PRO A 89 -2.48 15.31 -3.49
N PHE A 90 -1.47 14.49 -3.78
CA PHE A 90 -0.67 13.86 -2.75
C PHE A 90 0.11 14.91 -1.95
N THR A 91 -0.17 15.00 -0.66
CA THR A 91 0.57 15.80 0.31
C THR A 91 0.66 15.03 1.62
N ALA A 92 1.63 15.36 2.49
CA ALA A 92 1.75 14.67 3.79
C ALA A 92 0.45 14.73 4.61
N ALA A 93 -0.23 15.89 4.61
CA ALA A 93 -1.48 16.06 5.33
C ALA A 93 -2.65 15.30 4.68
N ALA A 94 -2.72 15.27 3.35
CA ALA A 94 -3.72 14.49 2.63
C ALA A 94 -3.51 12.99 2.85
N ALA A 95 -2.25 12.51 2.78
CA ALA A 95 -1.89 11.12 3.01
C ALA A 95 -2.25 10.67 4.42
N ASP A 96 -1.96 11.50 5.43
CA ASP A 96 -2.31 11.18 6.82
C ASP A 96 -3.83 11.03 7.04
N ARG A 97 -4.64 11.91 6.41
CA ARG A 97 -6.11 11.80 6.43
C ARG A 97 -6.62 10.60 5.64
N PHE A 98 -6.05 10.37 4.46
CA PHE A 98 -6.44 9.27 3.59
C PHE A 98 -6.20 7.91 4.26
N LEU A 99 -5.06 7.73 4.93
CA LEU A 99 -4.73 6.50 5.66
C LEU A 99 -5.54 6.30 6.95
N GLN A 100 -6.32 7.30 7.39
CA GLN A 100 -7.30 7.16 8.47
C GLN A 100 -8.65 6.59 8.01
N ILE A 101 -8.93 6.63 6.70
CA ILE A 101 -10.14 6.03 6.15
C ILE A 101 -10.10 4.52 6.40
N GLN A 102 -11.21 3.99 6.89
CA GLN A 102 -11.33 2.59 7.26
C GLN A 102 -10.89 1.68 6.11
N GLY A 103 -9.99 0.74 6.41
CA GLY A 103 -9.49 -0.27 5.47
C GLY A 103 -8.50 0.21 4.41
N VAL A 104 -8.32 1.52 4.21
CA VAL A 104 -7.39 2.05 3.20
C VAL A 104 -5.94 1.67 3.50
N ALA A 105 -5.47 1.88 4.73
CA ALA A 105 -4.10 1.52 5.10
C ALA A 105 -3.81 0.01 4.91
N ALA A 106 -4.78 -0.85 5.24
CA ALA A 106 -4.64 -2.29 5.02
C ALA A 106 -4.57 -2.65 3.53
N ALA A 107 -5.44 -2.05 2.71
CA ALA A 107 -5.43 -2.26 1.26
C ALA A 107 -4.12 -1.79 0.61
N VAL A 108 -3.56 -0.67 1.07
CA VAL A 108 -2.24 -0.16 0.63
C VAL A 108 -1.13 -1.16 0.94
N VAL A 109 -1.04 -1.65 2.18
CA VAL A 109 -0.01 -2.62 2.59
C VAL A 109 -0.14 -3.93 1.84
N GLN A 110 -1.37 -4.41 1.63
CA GLN A 110 -1.62 -5.61 0.85
C GLN A 110 -1.16 -5.45 -0.60
N ALA A 111 -1.56 -4.36 -1.26
CA ALA A 111 -1.18 -4.08 -2.64
C ALA A 111 0.35 -3.94 -2.81
N TRP A 112 1.02 -3.35 -1.83
CA TRP A 112 2.49 -3.31 -1.79
C TRP A 112 3.11 -4.71 -1.60
N GLY A 113 2.57 -5.54 -0.71
CA GLY A 113 3.02 -6.92 -0.57
C GLY A 113 2.83 -7.76 -1.84
N GLU A 114 1.75 -7.52 -2.58
CA GLU A 114 1.47 -8.14 -3.89
C GLU A 114 2.44 -7.66 -4.97
N SER A 115 2.82 -6.38 -4.98
CA SER A 115 3.75 -5.84 -5.97
C SER A 115 5.17 -6.40 -5.83
N LEU A 116 5.61 -6.68 -4.60
CA LEU A 116 6.92 -7.28 -4.31
C LEU A 116 7.06 -8.73 -4.83
N GLN A 117 5.97 -9.49 -4.83
CA GLN A 117 5.97 -10.88 -5.30
C GLN A 117 5.90 -10.99 -6.83
N GLY A 118 5.76 -9.85 -7.53
CA GLY A 118 5.36 -9.78 -8.93
C GLY A 118 3.90 -10.19 -9.10
N ALA A 119 3.24 -9.71 -10.16
CA ALA A 119 1.83 -10.02 -10.39
C ALA A 119 1.64 -11.54 -10.45
N LYS A 120 1.06 -12.12 -9.40
CA LYS A 120 0.39 -13.42 -9.50
C LYS A 120 -0.65 -13.22 -10.59
N ARG A 121 -0.42 -13.83 -11.77
CA ARG A 121 -1.29 -13.76 -12.97
C ARG A 121 -2.76 -13.75 -12.52
N GLY A 122 -3.42 -12.59 -12.51
CA GLY A 122 -4.77 -12.51 -11.97
C GLY A 122 -5.37 -11.11 -11.81
N ASN A 123 -4.60 -10.07 -11.44
CA ASN A 123 -5.20 -8.77 -11.11
C ASN A 123 -5.10 -7.68 -12.20
N SER A 124 -4.63 -7.98 -13.40
CA SER A 124 -4.75 -7.06 -14.54
C SER A 124 -6.10 -7.24 -15.24
N LYS A 125 -7.19 -6.80 -14.61
CA LYS A 125 -8.32 -6.29 -15.40
C LYS A 125 -7.90 -4.93 -15.97
N ALA A 126 -7.10 -4.97 -17.04
CA ALA A 126 -6.95 -3.83 -17.92
C ALA A 126 -8.34 -3.41 -18.43
N PRO A 127 -8.63 -2.10 -18.56
CA PRO A 127 -9.87 -1.66 -19.17
C PRO A 127 -9.91 -2.18 -20.60
N ARG A 128 -10.92 -3.01 -20.92
CA ARG A 128 -11.25 -3.32 -22.32
C ARG A 128 -11.91 -2.09 -22.93
N GLY A 129 -11.10 -1.29 -23.60
CA GLY A 129 -11.49 -0.43 -24.71
C GLY A 129 -10.37 -0.54 -25.75
N ILE A 130 -10.57 -0.51 -27.05
CA ILE A 130 -11.73 -0.23 -27.90
C ILE A 130 -11.45 -1.00 -29.20
N GLY A 131 -12.48 -1.60 -29.79
CA GLY A 131 -12.51 -2.14 -31.14
C GLY A 131 -13.93 -2.11 -31.65
#